data_AF-A0A4P5TPP3-F1
#
_entry.id   AF-A0A4P5TPP3-F1
#
_cell.length_a   1.000
_cell.length_b   1.000
_cell.length_c   1.000
_cell.angle_alpha   90.00
_cell.angle_beta   90.00
_cell.angle_gamma   90.00
#
_symmetry.space_group_name_H-M   'P 1'
#
loop_
_entity.id
_entity.type
_entity.pdbx_description
1 polymer ?
#
loop_
_entity_poly.entity_id
_entity_poly.type
_entity_poly.pdbx_seq_one_letter_code
_entity_poly.pdbx_strand_id
1 'polypeptide(L)'
;MKSKITALLILLLSACNTTVSPSFSKEKISKEKMVEVLIDIHLAEASFNVIDRNKKAADSTILNEYSSIFKKHSVIPEDFFSTYNYYLANPALLDSAYGELVSRITTLQSQALKSPELKVLSDTSVYKDSLRNQMLRKFKSQKKVL
;
A
#
# COMPACT_ATOMS: atom_id res chain seq x y z
N MET A 1 15.70 17.48 56.78
CA MET A 1 15.87 16.48 55.70
C MET A 1 14.74 16.43 54.67
N LYS A 2 13.54 16.98 54.92
CA LYS A 2 12.41 16.93 53.96
C LYS A 2 12.56 17.91 52.77
N SER A 3 13.23 19.05 52.97
CA SER A 3 13.42 20.11 51.96
C SER A 3 14.41 19.75 50.82
N LYS A 4 15.33 18.80 51.05
CA LYS A 4 16.26 18.34 50.00
C LYS A 4 15.63 17.33 49.04
N ILE A 5 14.60 16.60 49.49
CA ILE A 5 13.88 15.60 48.68
C ILE A 5 12.93 16.30 47.70
N THR A 6 12.32 17.42 48.10
CA THR A 6 11.45 18.22 47.23
C THR A 6 12.19 18.85 46.06
N ALA A 7 13.46 19.27 46.25
CA ALA A 7 14.29 19.82 45.18
C ALA A 7 14.71 18.76 44.15
N LEU A 8 14.89 17.50 44.57
CA LEU A 8 15.25 16.40 43.69
C LEU A 8 14.07 15.95 42.81
N LEU A 9 12.84 16.04 43.32
CA LEU A 9 11.63 15.66 42.58
C LEU A 9 11.27 16.65 41.45
N ILE A 10 11.61 17.94 41.61
CA ILE A 10 11.34 18.96 40.59
C ILE A 10 12.32 18.88 39.40
N LEU A 11 13.54 18.40 39.63
CA LEU A 11 14.55 18.24 38.58
C LEU A 11 14.26 17.07 37.62
N LEU A 12 13.46 16.08 38.05
CA LEU A 12 13.08 14.92 37.24
C LEU A 12 11.96 15.22 36.22
N LEU A 13 11.23 16.34 36.34
CA LEU A 13 10.18 16.71 35.39
C LEU A 13 10.69 17.51 34.18
N SER A 14 11.96 17.91 34.16
CA SER A 14 12.54 18.74 33.09
C SER A 14 13.26 17.93 32.00
N ALA A 15 13.29 16.60 32.10
CA ALA A 15 14.14 15.74 31.26
C ALA A 15 13.50 15.19 29.98
N CYS A 16 12.29 15.60 29.60
CA CYS A 16 11.67 15.11 28.37
C CYS A 16 10.94 16.21 27.61
N ASN A 17 11.69 16.91 26.76
CA ASN A 17 11.19 17.51 25.53
C ASN A 17 12.35 17.62 24.54
N THR A 18 13.01 16.49 24.26
CA THR A 18 13.75 16.35 23.01
C THR A 18 12.72 16.15 21.91
N THR A 19 12.11 17.25 21.44
CA THR A 19 11.61 17.30 20.08
C THR A 19 12.83 17.27 19.18
N VAL A 20 13.40 16.08 18.98
CA VAL A 20 14.23 15.81 17.82
C VAL A 20 13.27 15.92 16.65
N SER A 21 12.99 17.13 16.20
CA SER A 21 12.37 17.34 14.89
C SER A 21 13.44 16.86 13.93
N PRO A 22 13.26 15.69 13.28
CA PRO A 22 14.21 15.35 12.24
C PRO A 22 14.11 16.44 11.19
N SER A 23 15.24 16.79 10.58
CA SER A 23 15.41 17.85 9.58
C SER A 23 14.69 17.55 8.26
N PHE A 24 13.47 17.04 8.30
CA PHE A 24 12.56 16.97 7.17
C PHE A 24 11.83 18.30 7.09
N SER A 25 12.54 19.42 6.91
CA SER A 25 11.90 20.73 6.84
C SER A 25 11.11 20.93 5.53
N LYS A 26 11.25 20.00 4.58
CA LYS A 26 10.62 20.06 3.26
C LYS A 26 10.54 18.69 2.59
N GLU A 27 9.52 18.49 1.77
CA GLU A 27 9.45 17.40 0.81
C GLU A 27 10.53 17.53 -0.28
N LYS A 28 11.13 16.41 -0.67
CA LYS A 28 12.10 16.33 -1.77
C LYS A 28 11.45 15.85 -3.07
N ILE A 29 10.31 15.18 -2.95
CA ILE A 29 9.45 14.75 -4.04
C ILE A 29 8.15 15.52 -3.90
N SER A 30 7.58 16.02 -5.00
CA SER A 30 6.28 16.70 -4.94
C SER A 30 5.17 15.75 -4.49
N LYS A 31 4.10 16.30 -3.94
CA LYS A 31 2.92 15.53 -3.56
C LYS A 31 2.38 14.65 -4.68
N GLU A 32 2.23 15.20 -5.89
CA GLU A 32 1.68 14.47 -7.04
C GLU A 32 2.57 13.28 -7.38
N LYS A 33 3.90 13.49 -7.38
CA LYS A 33 4.86 12.43 -7.70
C LYS A 33 4.91 11.36 -6.62
N MET A 34 4.81 11.76 -5.35
CA MET A 34 4.67 10.83 -4.23
C MET A 34 3.41 9.96 -4.38
N VAL A 35 2.26 10.56 -4.72
CA VAL A 35 0.99 9.84 -4.94
C VAL A 35 1.12 8.83 -6.09
N GLU A 36 1.75 9.20 -7.21
CA GLU A 36 1.98 8.28 -8.33
C GLU A 36 2.82 7.06 -7.96
N VAL A 37 3.91 7.27 -7.21
CA VAL A 37 4.78 6.19 -6.74
C VAL A 37 4.03 5.28 -5.77
N LEU A 38 3.29 5.86 -4.80
CA LEU A 38 2.53 5.10 -3.81
C LEU A 38 1.41 4.26 -4.45
N ILE A 39 0.78 4.74 -5.53
CA ILE A 39 -0.20 3.95 -6.29
C ILE A 39 0.45 2.68 -6.84
N ASP A 40 1.59 2.81 -7.52
CA ASP A 40 2.28 1.66 -8.11
C ASP A 40 2.79 0.68 -7.04
N ILE A 41 3.29 1.19 -5.90
CA ILE A 41 3.68 0.36 -4.75
C ILE A 41 2.49 -0.46 -4.26
N HIS A 42 1.34 0.17 -4.01
CA HIS A 42 0.17 -0.56 -3.51
C HIS A 42 -0.41 -1.55 -4.53
N LEU A 43 -0.33 -1.24 -5.84
CA LEU A 43 -0.71 -2.19 -6.89
C LEU A 43 0.23 -3.40 -6.95
N ALA A 44 1.54 -3.17 -6.79
CA ALA A 44 2.55 -4.23 -6.69
C ALA A 44 2.31 -5.10 -5.44
N GLU A 45 2.11 -4.50 -4.27
CA GLU A 45 1.79 -5.21 -3.02
C GLU A 45 0.50 -6.02 -3.14
N ALA A 46 -0.57 -5.45 -3.73
CA ALA A 46 -1.83 -6.14 -3.93
C ALA A 46 -1.67 -7.35 -4.87
N SER A 47 -0.90 -7.20 -5.95
CA SER A 47 -0.61 -8.30 -6.89
C SER A 47 0.26 -9.37 -6.22
N PHE A 48 1.23 -8.94 -5.42
CA PHE A 48 2.15 -9.81 -4.69
C PHE A 48 1.42 -10.66 -3.63
N ASN A 49 0.56 -10.04 -2.82
CA ASN A 49 -0.26 -10.71 -1.80
C ASN A 49 -1.22 -11.77 -2.36
N VAL A 50 -1.58 -11.67 -3.65
CA VAL A 50 -2.41 -12.66 -4.34
C VAL A 50 -1.60 -13.87 -4.81
N ILE A 51 -0.32 -13.68 -5.16
CA ILE A 51 0.50 -14.67 -5.86
C ILE A 51 1.39 -15.51 -4.92
N ASP A 52 1.94 -14.92 -3.84
CA ASP A 52 2.97 -15.59 -3.04
C ASP A 52 2.57 -15.83 -1.58
N ARG A 53 2.59 -17.11 -1.15
CA ARG A 53 2.38 -17.53 0.25
C ARG A 53 3.67 -17.94 0.96
N ASN A 54 4.82 -17.96 0.27
CA ASN A 54 6.10 -18.42 0.81
C ASN A 54 7.00 -17.23 1.18
N LYS A 55 6.93 -16.81 2.45
CA LYS A 55 7.53 -15.57 2.99
C LYS A 55 8.99 -15.24 2.64
N LYS A 56 9.89 -16.21 2.40
CA LYS A 56 11.32 -15.88 2.17
C LYS A 56 11.68 -15.51 0.73
N ALA A 57 11.07 -16.17 -0.26
CA ALA A 57 11.21 -15.77 -1.67
C ALA A 57 10.42 -14.48 -1.95
N ALA A 58 9.36 -14.29 -1.17
CA ALA A 58 8.50 -13.13 -1.19
C ALA A 58 9.24 -11.82 -0.93
N ASP A 59 10.03 -11.77 0.13
CA ASP A 59 10.74 -10.54 0.54
C ASP A 59 11.75 -10.06 -0.51
N SER A 60 12.47 -10.98 -1.18
CA SER A 60 13.38 -10.59 -2.27
C SER A 60 12.66 -10.12 -3.52
N THR A 61 11.45 -10.62 -3.76
CA THR A 61 10.67 -10.33 -4.98
C THR A 61 10.04 -8.94 -4.88
N ILE A 62 9.44 -8.60 -3.73
CA ILE A 62 8.82 -7.28 -3.54
C ILE A 62 9.85 -6.15 -3.53
N LEU A 63 11.06 -6.38 -3.01
CA LEU A 63 12.14 -5.39 -3.05
C LEU A 63 12.60 -5.07 -4.48
N ASN A 64 12.65 -6.08 -5.36
CA ASN A 64 12.94 -5.88 -6.78
C ASN A 64 11.84 -5.06 -7.47
N GLU A 65 10.59 -5.27 -7.07
CA GLU A 65 9.44 -4.52 -7.57
C GLU A 65 9.55 -3.04 -7.16
N TYR A 66 9.90 -2.75 -5.91
CA TYR A 66 10.09 -1.37 -5.45
C TYR A 66 11.22 -0.66 -6.20
N SER A 67 12.34 -1.34 -6.42
CA SER A 67 13.43 -0.83 -7.26
C SER A 67 12.96 -0.50 -8.68
N SER A 68 12.12 -1.35 -9.27
CA SER A 68 11.57 -1.13 -10.62
C SER A 68 10.60 0.06 -10.66
N ILE A 69 9.76 0.22 -9.63
CA ILE A 69 8.85 1.35 -9.47
C ILE A 69 9.63 2.66 -9.32
N PHE A 70 10.65 2.71 -8.47
CA PHE A 70 11.47 3.90 -8.30
C PHE A 70 12.17 4.31 -9.60
N LYS A 71 12.69 3.34 -10.36
CA LYS A 71 13.25 3.58 -11.70
C LYS A 71 12.21 4.12 -12.68
N LYS A 72 11.02 3.49 -12.75
CA LYS A 72 9.89 3.94 -13.60
C LYS A 72 9.54 5.40 -13.34
N HIS A 73 9.56 5.80 -12.06
CA HIS A 73 9.22 7.16 -11.65
C HIS A 73 10.41 8.13 -11.63
N SER A 74 11.63 7.69 -11.94
CA SER A 74 12.85 8.50 -11.78
C SER A 74 12.99 9.08 -10.38
N VAL A 75 12.69 8.27 -9.37
CA VAL A 75 12.73 8.63 -7.95
C VAL A 75 13.93 7.98 -7.28
N ILE A 76 14.67 8.77 -6.52
CA ILE A 76 15.76 8.29 -5.66
C ILE A 76 15.12 7.70 -4.38
N PRO A 77 15.41 6.44 -4.00
CA PRO A 77 14.78 5.81 -2.83
C PRO A 77 14.92 6.63 -1.54
N GLU A 78 16.08 7.23 -1.31
CA GLU A 78 16.36 8.06 -0.13
C GLU A 78 15.46 9.29 -0.07
N ASP A 79 15.17 9.91 -1.23
CA ASP A 79 14.28 11.07 -1.32
C ASP A 79 12.82 10.68 -1.12
N PHE A 80 12.44 9.46 -1.54
CA PHE A 80 11.13 8.89 -1.23
C PHE A 80 10.96 8.68 0.26
N PHE A 81 11.87 7.96 0.92
CA PHE A 81 11.76 7.70 2.36
C PHE A 81 11.87 8.99 3.18
N SER A 82 12.73 9.93 2.78
CA SER A 82 12.81 11.26 3.39
C SER A 82 11.48 12.01 3.29
N THR A 83 10.84 12.00 2.11
CA THR A 83 9.55 12.69 1.90
C THR A 83 8.40 11.95 2.61
N TYR A 84 8.45 10.63 2.67
CA TYR A 84 7.47 9.84 3.41
C TYR A 84 7.55 10.12 4.91
N ASN A 85 8.76 10.16 5.48
CA ASN A 85 8.96 10.55 6.88
C ASN A 85 8.54 12.00 7.16
N TYR A 86 8.74 12.91 6.19
CA TYR A 86 8.18 14.27 6.27
C TYR A 86 6.66 14.23 6.41
N TYR A 87 5.95 13.41 5.63
CA TYR A 87 4.50 13.31 5.72
C TYR A 87 4.05 12.69 7.04
N LEU A 88 4.74 11.66 7.54
CA LEU A 88 4.44 11.07 8.84
C LEU A 88 4.54 12.08 10.00
N ALA A 89 5.43 13.07 9.88
CA ALA A 89 5.54 14.17 10.84
C ALA A 89 4.50 15.29 10.62
N ASN A 90 3.76 15.27 9.50
CA ASN A 90 2.77 16.28 9.11
C ASN A 90 1.42 15.61 8.76
N PRO A 91 0.59 15.25 9.76
CA PRO A 91 -0.63 14.45 9.55
C PRO A 91 -1.60 15.02 8.51
N ALA A 92 -1.81 16.34 8.48
CA ALA A 92 -2.69 16.96 7.50
C ALA A 92 -2.20 16.79 6.05
N LEU A 93 -0.88 16.79 5.84
CA LEU A 93 -0.28 16.57 4.52
C LEU A 93 -0.36 15.09 4.13
N LEU A 94 -0.11 14.19 5.09
CA LEU A 94 -0.29 12.75 4.93
C LEU A 94 -1.73 12.42 4.51
N ASP A 95 -2.72 12.93 5.25
CA ASP A 95 -4.15 12.73 4.95
C ASP A 95 -4.51 13.25 3.56
N SER A 96 -3.97 14.42 3.17
CA SER A 96 -4.19 14.99 1.84
C SER A 96 -3.62 14.11 0.73
N ALA A 97 -2.42 13.54 0.92
CA ALA A 97 -1.79 12.64 -0.05
C ALA A 97 -2.52 11.30 -0.16
N TYR A 98 -2.89 10.70 0.98
CA TYR A 98 -3.63 9.44 1.01
C TYR A 98 -5.07 9.58 0.49
N GLY A 99 -5.74 10.70 0.76
CA GLY A 99 -7.06 10.98 0.20
C GLY A 99 -7.03 11.05 -1.34
N GLU A 100 -6.00 11.69 -1.89
CA GLU A 100 -5.80 11.73 -3.34
C GLU A 100 -5.45 10.36 -3.93
N LEU A 101 -4.59 9.60 -3.26
CA LEU A 101 -4.25 8.23 -3.65
C LEU A 101 -5.49 7.33 -3.74
N VAL A 102 -6.33 7.32 -2.70
CA VAL A 102 -7.56 6.53 -2.66
C VAL A 102 -8.52 6.95 -3.77
N SER A 103 -8.66 8.25 -4.02
CA SER A 103 -9.49 8.78 -5.10
C SER A 103 -9.03 8.30 -6.48
N ARG A 104 -7.71 8.37 -6.75
CA ARG A 104 -7.11 7.91 -8.03
C ARG A 104 -7.29 6.41 -8.21
N ILE A 105 -6.99 5.60 -7.20
CA ILE A 105 -7.19 4.14 -7.25
C ILE A 105 -8.66 3.79 -7.51
N THR A 106 -9.60 4.44 -6.82
CA THR A 106 -11.04 4.21 -7.01
C THR A 106 -11.48 4.55 -8.43
N THR A 107 -10.93 5.63 -8.98
CA THR A 107 -11.21 6.04 -10.37
C THR A 107 -10.66 5.01 -11.35
N LEU A 108 -9.41 4.57 -11.20
CA LEU A 108 -8.79 3.53 -12.02
C LEU A 108 -9.60 2.22 -11.96
N GLN A 109 -10.04 1.80 -10.77
CA GLN A 109 -10.91 0.64 -10.59
C GLN A 109 -12.24 0.81 -11.32
N SER A 110 -12.90 1.95 -11.15
CA SER A 110 -14.19 2.22 -11.82
C SER A 110 -14.06 2.21 -13.35
N GLN A 111 -12.92 2.64 -13.88
CA GLN A 111 -12.64 2.61 -15.31
C GLN A 111 -12.34 1.18 -15.79
N ALA A 112 -11.53 0.42 -15.04
CA ALA A 112 -11.26 -0.98 -15.32
C ALA A 112 -12.56 -1.81 -15.35
N LEU A 113 -13.48 -1.59 -14.41
CA LEU A 113 -14.79 -2.26 -14.37
C LEU A 113 -15.73 -1.85 -15.52
N LYS A 114 -15.52 -0.69 -16.13
CA LYS A 114 -16.27 -0.25 -17.32
C LYS A 114 -15.75 -0.84 -18.63
N SER A 115 -14.55 -1.45 -18.62
CA SER A 115 -13.95 -2.08 -19.80
C SER A 115 -14.81 -3.25 -20.30
N PRO A 116 -14.96 -3.43 -21.63
CA PRO A 116 -15.82 -4.46 -22.21
C PRO A 116 -15.47 -5.90 -21.78
N GLU A 117 -14.19 -6.15 -21.49
CA GLU A 117 -13.65 -7.48 -21.16
C GLU A 117 -14.05 -7.96 -19.76
N LEU A 118 -14.19 -7.04 -18.78
CA LEU A 118 -14.63 -7.37 -17.41
C LEU A 118 -16.15 -7.36 -17.23
N LYS A 119 -16.91 -6.63 -18.06
CA LYS A 119 -18.38 -6.71 -18.09
C LYS A 119 -18.88 -8.13 -18.38
N VAL A 120 -18.19 -8.84 -19.26
CA VAL A 120 -18.47 -10.25 -19.59
C VAL A 120 -18.24 -11.19 -18.40
N LEU A 121 -17.31 -10.84 -17.49
CA LEU A 121 -17.01 -11.63 -16.28
C LEU A 121 -17.90 -11.25 -15.08
N SER A 122 -18.32 -9.98 -14.97
CA SER A 122 -19.23 -9.52 -13.90
C SER A 122 -20.70 -9.88 -14.15
N ASP A 123 -21.08 -10.21 -15.39
CA ASP A 123 -22.41 -10.70 -15.70
C ASP A 123 -22.64 -12.06 -15.03
N THR A 124 -23.40 -12.04 -13.94
CA THR A 124 -23.65 -13.20 -13.07
C THR A 124 -24.29 -14.37 -13.84
N SER A 125 -24.92 -14.11 -14.99
CA SER A 125 -25.45 -15.12 -15.92
C SER A 125 -24.35 -15.96 -16.59
N VAL A 126 -23.29 -15.33 -17.11
CA VAL A 126 -22.19 -16.01 -17.82
C VAL A 126 -21.34 -16.84 -16.86
N TYR A 127 -21.06 -16.31 -15.66
CA TYR A 127 -20.34 -17.04 -14.61
C TYR A 127 -21.14 -18.27 -14.12
N LYS A 128 -22.46 -18.12 -13.92
CA LYS A 128 -23.36 -19.21 -13.52
C LYS A 128 -23.45 -20.31 -14.59
N ASP A 129 -23.47 -19.94 -15.86
CA ASP A 129 -23.50 -20.89 -16.97
C ASP A 129 -22.17 -21.64 -17.15
N SER A 130 -21.04 -20.94 -16.95
CA SER A 130 -19.70 -21.56 -16.94
C SER A 130 -19.55 -22.59 -15.82
N LEU A 131 -19.95 -22.23 -14.58
CA LEU A 131 -19.96 -23.16 -13.45
C LEU A 131 -20.90 -24.36 -13.67
N ARG A 132 -22.10 -24.13 -14.22
CA ARG A 132 -23.04 -25.20 -14.57
C ARG A 132 -22.41 -26.19 -15.56
N ASN A 133 -21.73 -25.68 -16.59
CA ASN A 133 -21.08 -26.53 -17.60
C ASN A 133 -19.87 -27.29 -17.03
N GLN A 134 -19.09 -26.67 -16.16
CA GLN A 134 -18.00 -27.34 -15.46
C GLN A 134 -18.51 -28.46 -14.54
N MET A 135 -19.58 -28.20 -13.79
CA MET A 135 -20.27 -29.18 -12.94
C MET A 135 -20.82 -30.34 -13.76
N LEU A 136 -21.49 -30.06 -14.89
CA LEU A 136 -22.02 -31.08 -15.79
C LEU A 136 -20.91 -31.95 -16.40
N ARG A 137 -19.76 -31.36 -16.75
CA ARG A 137 -18.60 -32.11 -17.25
C ARG A 137 -18.03 -33.04 -16.19
N LYS A 138 -17.85 -32.57 -14.96
CA LYS A 138 -17.41 -33.39 -13.82
C LYS A 138 -18.38 -34.53 -13.52
N PHE A 139 -19.68 -34.25 -13.56
CA PHE A 139 -20.71 -35.27 -13.34
C PHE A 139 -20.72 -36.33 -14.45
N LYS A 140 -20.59 -35.90 -15.71
CA LYS A 140 -20.48 -36.81 -16.86
C LYS A 140 -19.19 -37.64 -16.84
N SER A 141 -18.06 -37.05 -16.42
CA SER A 141 -16.80 -37.80 -16.29
C SER A 141 -16.87 -38.83 -15.17
N GLN A 142 -17.53 -38.53 -14.05
CA GLN A 142 -17.73 -39.49 -12.97
C GLN A 142 -18.66 -40.65 -13.36
N LYS A 143 -19.70 -40.38 -14.15
CA LYS A 143 -20.61 -41.41 -14.65
C LYS A 143 -20.02 -42.30 -15.76
N LYS A 144 -18.88 -41.91 -16.35
CA LYS A 144 -18.19 -42.70 -17.38
C LYS A 144 -17.12 -43.65 -16.81
N VAL A 145 -16.85 -43.57 -15.51
CA VAL A 145 -15.85 -44.37 -14.77
C VAL A 145 -16.52 -45.47 -13.92
N LEU A 146 -17.86 -45.56 -13.97
CA LEU A 146 -18.69 -46.66 -13.45
C LEU A 146 -19.34 -47.39 -14.61
#